data_AF-A0A924TKL4-F1
#
_entry.id   AF-A0A924TKL4-F1
#
_cell.length_a   1.000
_cell.length_b   1.000
_cell.length_c   1.000
_cell.angle_alpha   90.00
_cell.angle_beta   90.00
_cell.angle_gamma   90.00
#
_symmetry.space_group_name_H-M   'P 1'
#
loop_
_entity.id
_entity.type
_entity.pdbx_description
1 polymer ?
#
loop_
_entity_poly.entity_id
_entity_poly.type
_entity_poly.pdbx_seq_one_letter_code
_entity_poly.pdbx_strand_id
1 'polypeptide(L)' 'MQKVIIIGPAHPLRGGLASFDERLARQFQYQGFDTNIYTFSLQYPNF' A
#
# COMPACT_ATOMS: atom_id res chain seq x y z
N MET A 1 13.89 14.92 4.69
CA MET A 1 12.62 14.18 4.77
C MET A 1 12.88 12.77 4.26
N GLN A 2 12.53 11.73 5.02
CA GLN A 2 12.78 10.34 4.65
C GLN A 2 11.64 9.83 3.76
N LYS A 3 11.96 9.03 2.72
CA LYS A 3 10.98 8.44 1.81
C LYS A 3 10.80 6.95 2.10
N VAL A 4 9.54 6.50 2.11
CA VAL A 4 9.17 5.08 2.27
C VAL A 4 8.29 4.67 1.09
N ILE A 5 8.64 3.56 0.46
CA ILE A 5 7.84 2.94 -0.60
C ILE A 5 7.42 1.56 -0.13
N ILE A 6 6.11 1.30 -0.14
CA ILE A 6 5.52 0.00 0.17
C ILE A 6 4.99 -0.59 -1.15
N ILE A 7 5.34 -1.83 -1.44
CA ILE A 7 4.88 -2.58 -2.61
C ILE A 7 4.11 -3.79 -2.09
N GLY A 8 2.79 -3.80 -2.30
CA GLY A 8 1.93 -4.81 -1.73
C GLY A 8 0.45 -4.63 -2.05
N PRO A 9 -0.42 -5.56 -1.63
CA PRO A 9 -1.85 -5.40 -1.76
C PRO A 9 -2.31 -4.17 -0.98
N ALA A 10 -3.13 -3.33 -1.58
CA ALA A 10 -3.79 -2.21 -0.93
C ALA A 10 -5.09 -1.92 -1.68
N HIS A 11 -5.87 -0.94 -1.21
CA HIS A 11 -7.10 -0.56 -1.89
C HIS A 11 -6.92 -0.47 -3.43
N PRO A 12 -7.75 -1.18 -4.23
CA PRO A 12 -9.02 -1.83 -3.88
C PRO A 12 -8.94 -3.30 -3.42
N LEU A 13 -7.76 -3.91 -3.42
CA LEU A 13 -7.57 -5.29 -2.95
C LEU A 13 -7.88 -5.39 -1.44
N ARG A 14 -8.51 -6.48 -1.02
CA ARG A 14 -8.96 -6.70 0.36
C ARG A 14 -8.20 -7.86 1.02
N GLY A 15 -8.16 -7.86 2.34
CA GLY A 15 -7.56 -8.93 3.14
C GLY A 15 -6.65 -8.41 4.26
N GLY A 16 -6.09 -9.34 5.02
CA GLY A 16 -5.19 -9.01 6.15
C GLY A 16 -3.92 -8.27 5.70
N LEU A 17 -3.33 -8.68 4.57
CA LEU A 17 -2.14 -8.04 4.01
C LEU A 17 -2.43 -6.59 3.56
N ALA A 18 -3.55 -6.36 2.88
CA ALA A 18 -3.94 -5.00 2.49
C ALA A 18 -4.18 -4.09 3.71
N SER A 19 -4.81 -4.63 4.75
CA SER A 19 -5.02 -3.90 6.00
C SER A 19 -3.72 -3.60 6.73
N PHE A 20 -2.74 -4.52 6.65
CA PHE A 20 -1.43 -4.36 7.24
C PHE A 20 -0.62 -3.26 6.53
N ASP A 21 -0.52 -3.33 5.20
CA ASP A 21 0.22 -2.37 4.40
C ASP A 21 -0.32 -0.94 4.60
N GLU A 22 -1.65 -0.77 4.58
CA GLU A 22 -2.26 0.53 4.85
C GLU A 22 -1.99 1.06 6.26
N ARG A 23 -2.02 0.20 7.29
CA ARG A 23 -1.71 0.61 8.67
C ARG A 23 -0.25 1.01 8.81
N LEU A 24 0.66 0.27 8.18
CA LEU A 24 2.08 0.56 8.16
C LEU A 24 2.35 1.90 7.47
N ALA A 25 1.76 2.14 6.30
CA ALA A 25 1.88 3.40 5.58
C ALA A 25 1.39 4.60 6.40
N ARG A 26 0.22 4.47 7.04
CA ARG A 26 -0.32 5.51 7.94
C ARG A 26 0.64 5.80 9.09
N GLN A 27 1.25 4.76 9.67
CA GLN A 27 2.20 4.96 10.77
C GLN A 27 3.44 5.73 10.34
N PHE A 28 3.99 5.44 9.15
CA PHE A 28 5.11 6.20 8.61
C PHE A 28 4.72 7.66 8.29
N GLN A 29 3.51 7.89 7.77
CA GLN A 29 2.99 9.25 7.58
C GLN A 29 2.88 10.01 8.91
N TYR A 30 2.37 9.39 9.97
CA TYR A 30 2.31 10.00 11.31
C TYR A 30 3.69 10.34 11.89
N GLN A 31 4.72 9.59 11.51
CA GLN A 31 6.10 9.87 11.90
C GLN A 31 6.80 10.90 10.99
N GLY A 32 6.10 11.47 10.00
CA GLY A 32 6.63 12.53 9.12
C GLY A 32 7.38 12.04 7.88
N PHE A 33 7.23 10.78 7.50
CA PHE A 33 7.83 10.21 6.29
C PHE A 33 6.97 10.49 5.05
N ASP A 34 7.62 10.78 3.92
CA ASP A 34 6.98 10.79 2.59
C ASP A 34 6.74 9.33 2.17
N THR A 35 5.51 8.85 2.37
CA THR A 35 5.16 7.42 2.26
C THR A 35 4.15 7.19 1.16
N ASN A 36 4.48 6.28 0.24
CA ASN A 36 3.59 5.88 -0.86
C ASN A 36 3.44 4.36 -0.92
N ILE A 37 2.22 3.90 -1.22
CA ILE A 37 1.88 2.50 -1.49
C ILE A 37 1.67 2.34 -2.99
N TYR A 38 2.30 1.32 -3.57
CA TYR A 38 1.99 0.84 -4.91
C TYR A 38 1.32 -0.52 -4.80
N THR A 39 0.16 -0.66 -5.45
CA THR A 39 -0.59 -1.91 -5.48
C THR A 39 -0.75 -2.45 -6.90
N PHE A 40 -1.12 -3.72 -6.99
CA PHE A 40 -1.25 -4.43 -8.25
C PHE A 40 -2.68 -4.31 -8.78
N SER A 41 -2.81 -4.11 -10.09
CA SER A 41 -4.06 -4.39 -10.80
C SER A 41 -4.11 -5.87 -11.17
N LEU A 42 -5.26 -6.52 -11.03
CA LEU A 42 -5.48 -7.85 -11.60
C LEU A 42 -5.35 -7.76 -13.13
N GLN A 43 -4.38 -8.47 -13.71
CA GLN A 43 -4.33 -8.71 -15.15
C GLN A 43 -5.18 -9.94 -15.47
N TYR A 44 -6.49 -9.86 -15.27
CA TYR A 44 -7.37 -10.86 -15.87
C TYR A 44 -7.60 -10.47 -17.34
N PRO A 45 -7.44 -11.40 -18.31
CA PRO A 45 -7.85 -11.13 -19.67
C PRO A 45 -9.32 -10.70 -19.68
N ASN A 46 -9.64 -9.62 -20.39
CA ASN A 46 -11.02 -9.30 -20.73
C ASN A 46 -11.50 -10.42 -21.68
N PHE A 47 -12.18 -11.44 -21.12
CA PHE A 47 -12.87 -12.46 -21.90
C PHE A 47 -14.15 -11.88 -22.52
#